data_AF-A0A1Y3YWB0-F1
#
_entry.id   AF-A0A1Y3YWB0-F1
#
_cell.length_a   1.000
_cell.length_b   1.000
_cell.length_c   1.000
_cell.angle_alpha   90.00
_cell.angle_beta   90.00
_cell.angle_gamma   90.00
#
_symmetry.space_group_name_H-M   'P 1'
#
loop_
_entity.id
_entity.type
_entity.pdbx_description
1 polymer ?
#
loop_
_entity_poly.entity_id
_entity_poly.type
_entity_poly.pdbx_seq_one_letter_code
_entity_poly.pdbx_strand_id
1 'polypeptide(L)'
;MLHSLAEMRPELAKEWSQKNTLAPTEVTIGSNKKVIWQGACGHEWTASIRSRVSGNGCPYCAHRKVMEGFNDLNTRFPELAKEWSPRNHPLKPTQVTAFTNRRVWWRCKHGHEWFTLISTRSTLGSPCPYCSGRKLLPGFNDLATRRPELAKEWSEQNGDFTPDQVKEHAKDKVWWKCSACGYQWKASVISRVTGGQCPACVKRRENSLAETDPELTAQWDEKKNGVLRPTEFSRESTRKVWWKGPCGHSWRDGIFRRAVEHRGCIHCEQEFWELLPQLMILYYAGQRGLKVQRGASEAIGMDLDAYIPELGLAFLFPRGHSQRMRREVMVKTYLCQRQEIICQVIPPLNPLETCAAIRRGFSKVHLFIHTDISEDIAVVKLAYQRRRNTADSQQHQKKS
;
A
#
# COMPACT_ATOMS: atom_id res chain seq x y z
N MET A 1 -37.53 -62.10 -57.87
CA MET A 1 -36.33 -62.90 -57.55
C MET A 1 -35.65 -62.29 -56.34
N LEU A 2 -35.26 -63.10 -55.35
CA LEU A 2 -34.47 -62.61 -54.22
C LEU A 2 -33.03 -62.47 -54.70
N HIS A 3 -32.58 -61.24 -54.97
CA HIS A 3 -31.20 -60.99 -55.37
C HIS A 3 -30.25 -61.27 -54.21
N SER A 4 -29.13 -61.94 -54.51
CA SER A 4 -28.13 -62.29 -53.50
C SER A 4 -27.32 -61.08 -53.05
N LEU A 5 -26.67 -61.17 -51.89
CA LEU A 5 -25.76 -60.12 -51.40
C LEU A 5 -24.62 -59.88 -52.40
N ALA A 6 -24.07 -60.94 -52.98
CA ALA A 6 -22.99 -60.85 -53.97
C ALA A 6 -23.37 -60.02 -55.20
N GLU A 7 -24.60 -60.16 -55.70
CA GLU A 7 -25.10 -59.42 -56.85
C GLU A 7 -25.39 -57.95 -56.52
N MET A 8 -26.04 -57.71 -55.38
CA MET A 8 -26.54 -56.37 -55.03
C MET A 8 -25.48 -55.48 -54.40
N ARG A 9 -24.48 -56.07 -53.74
CA ARG A 9 -23.42 -55.40 -52.96
C ARG A 9 -22.08 -56.14 -53.14
N PRO A 10 -21.52 -56.22 -54.37
CA PRO A 10 -20.29 -56.96 -54.66
C PRO A 10 -19.09 -56.46 -53.85
N GLU A 11 -19.08 -55.19 -53.45
CA GLU A 11 -18.09 -54.61 -52.54
C GLU A 11 -18.12 -55.23 -51.14
N LEU A 12 -19.31 -55.55 -50.60
CA LEU A 12 -19.43 -56.21 -49.30
C LEU A 12 -19.08 -57.69 -49.39
N ALA A 13 -19.32 -58.34 -50.53
CA ALA A 13 -18.89 -59.73 -50.75
C ALA A 13 -17.35 -59.88 -50.67
N LYS A 14 -16.57 -58.83 -50.99
CA LYS A 14 -15.12 -58.81 -50.80
C LYS A 14 -14.70 -58.78 -49.32
N GLU A 15 -15.56 -58.30 -48.43
CA GLU A 15 -15.34 -58.29 -46.99
C GLU A 15 -15.82 -59.58 -46.30
N TRP A 16 -16.19 -60.61 -47.07
CA TRP A 16 -16.67 -61.87 -46.51
C TRP A 16 -15.51 -62.74 -46.04
N SER A 17 -15.49 -63.11 -44.75
CA SER A 17 -14.43 -63.99 -44.24
C SER A 17 -14.58 -65.41 -44.79
N GLN A 18 -13.45 -66.04 -45.10
CA GLN A 18 -13.36 -67.45 -45.51
C GLN A 18 -13.79 -68.43 -44.40
N LYS A 19 -13.92 -67.95 -43.16
CA LYS A 19 -14.35 -68.75 -42.00
C LYS A 19 -15.88 -68.96 -41.95
N ASN A 20 -16.63 -68.30 -42.82
CA ASN A 20 -18.07 -68.47 -42.87
C ASN A 20 -18.44 -69.79 -43.56
N THR A 21 -19.47 -70.45 -43.05
CA THR A 21 -20.07 -71.62 -43.69
C THR A 21 -21.06 -71.26 -44.81
N LEU A 22 -21.57 -70.02 -44.82
CA LEU A 22 -22.48 -69.50 -45.84
C LEU A 22 -21.72 -68.68 -46.87
N ALA A 23 -22.03 -68.84 -48.15
CA ALA A 23 -21.50 -68.01 -49.23
C ALA A 23 -22.32 -66.71 -49.40
N PRO A 24 -21.71 -65.61 -49.88
CA PRO A 24 -22.43 -64.36 -50.18
C PRO A 24 -23.56 -64.51 -51.21
N THR A 25 -23.52 -65.55 -52.05
CA THR A 25 -24.55 -65.88 -53.05
C THR A 25 -25.79 -66.55 -52.43
N GLU A 26 -25.69 -67.07 -51.20
CA GLU A 26 -26.76 -67.85 -50.53
C GLU A 26 -27.62 -67.01 -49.57
N VAL A 27 -27.38 -65.70 -49.51
CA VAL A 27 -28.02 -64.80 -48.56
C VAL A 27 -28.48 -63.51 -49.24
N THR A 28 -29.51 -62.88 -48.68
CA THR A 28 -30.05 -61.61 -49.18
C THR A 28 -29.60 -60.43 -48.34
N ILE A 29 -29.61 -59.22 -48.92
CA ILE A 29 -29.15 -57.99 -48.27
C ILE A 29 -29.93 -57.62 -46.98
N GLY A 30 -31.17 -58.10 -46.82
CA GLY A 30 -32.01 -57.84 -45.65
C GLY A 30 -31.86 -58.86 -44.52
N SER A 31 -31.01 -59.87 -44.68
CA SER A 31 -30.90 -60.99 -43.74
C SER A 31 -30.37 -60.58 -42.36
N ASN A 32 -30.99 -61.12 -41.30
CA ASN A 32 -30.52 -60.96 -39.92
C ASN A 32 -29.47 -62.01 -39.52
N LYS A 33 -29.11 -62.96 -40.41
CA LYS A 33 -28.06 -63.94 -40.14
C LYS A 33 -26.74 -63.23 -39.82
N LYS A 34 -26.06 -63.68 -38.77
CA LYS A 34 -24.75 -63.19 -38.35
C LYS A 34 -23.66 -63.99 -39.04
N VAL A 35 -22.72 -63.27 -39.65
CA VAL A 35 -21.56 -63.82 -40.36
C VAL A 35 -20.32 -63.07 -39.92
N ILE A 36 -19.14 -63.63 -40.18
CA ILE A 36 -17.84 -63.03 -39.92
C ILE A 36 -17.47 -62.15 -41.11
N TRP A 37 -17.30 -60.86 -40.85
CA TRP A 37 -16.80 -59.88 -41.80
C TRP A 37 -15.31 -59.70 -41.57
N GLN A 38 -14.54 -59.60 -42.64
CA GLN A 38 -13.13 -59.24 -42.64
C GLN A 38 -12.99 -57.90 -43.36
N GLY A 39 -12.76 -56.84 -42.60
CA GLY A 39 -12.65 -55.50 -43.17
C GLY A 39 -11.28 -55.27 -43.80
N ALA A 40 -11.18 -54.27 -44.67
CA ALA A 40 -9.90 -53.80 -45.22
C ALA A 40 -8.90 -53.35 -44.13
N CYS A 41 -9.38 -53.05 -42.92
CA CYS A 41 -8.55 -52.79 -41.74
C CYS A 41 -7.87 -54.04 -41.16
N GLY A 42 -8.10 -55.22 -41.73
CA GLY A 42 -7.55 -56.50 -41.27
C GLY A 42 -8.29 -57.13 -40.09
N HIS A 43 -9.24 -56.42 -39.47
CA HIS A 43 -10.01 -56.96 -38.36
C HIS A 43 -11.15 -57.86 -38.84
N GLU A 44 -11.36 -58.95 -38.10
CA GLU A 44 -12.54 -59.80 -38.25
C GLU A 44 -13.58 -59.50 -37.16
N TRP A 45 -14.85 -59.40 -37.52
CA TRP A 45 -15.94 -59.23 -36.56
C TRP A 45 -17.24 -59.91 -37.00
N THR A 46 -18.00 -60.40 -36.01
CA THR A 46 -19.34 -60.95 -36.26
C THR A 46 -20.40 -59.85 -36.25
N ALA A 47 -21.19 -59.75 -37.32
CA ALA A 47 -22.34 -58.85 -37.44
C ALA A 47 -23.42 -59.43 -38.37
N SER A 48 -24.66 -58.93 -38.25
CA SER A 48 -25.72 -59.33 -39.19
C SER A 48 -25.52 -58.68 -40.56
N ILE A 49 -25.95 -59.38 -41.61
CA ILE A 49 -25.86 -58.88 -42.99
C ILE A 49 -26.59 -57.54 -43.14
N ARG A 50 -27.82 -57.46 -42.63
CA ARG A 50 -28.59 -56.21 -42.58
C ARG A 50 -27.81 -55.05 -41.94
N SER A 51 -27.16 -55.28 -40.80
CA SER A 51 -26.39 -54.24 -40.11
C SER A 51 -25.20 -53.73 -40.94
N ARG A 52 -24.47 -54.65 -41.60
CA ARG A 52 -23.35 -54.30 -42.48
C ARG A 52 -23.81 -53.52 -43.71
N VAL A 53 -24.92 -53.94 -44.34
CA VAL A 53 -25.54 -53.27 -45.50
C VAL A 53 -26.02 -51.86 -45.12
N SER A 54 -26.52 -51.66 -43.90
CA SER A 54 -26.87 -50.32 -43.38
C SER A 54 -25.65 -49.44 -43.06
N GLY A 55 -24.43 -49.85 -43.40
CA GLY A 55 -23.21 -49.05 -43.25
C GLY A 55 -22.45 -49.27 -41.94
N ASN A 56 -22.85 -50.20 -41.07
CA ASN A 56 -22.09 -50.49 -39.86
C ASN A 56 -20.84 -51.33 -40.18
N GLY A 57 -19.69 -50.66 -40.26
CA GLY A 57 -18.38 -51.30 -40.44
C GLY A 57 -17.76 -51.87 -39.16
N CYS A 58 -16.45 -52.07 -39.21
CA CYS A 58 -15.66 -52.66 -38.13
C CYS A 58 -15.92 -52.00 -36.76
N PRO A 59 -16.39 -52.74 -35.73
CA PRO A 59 -16.72 -52.19 -34.42
C PRO A 59 -15.47 -51.74 -33.63
N TYR A 60 -14.29 -52.28 -33.95
CA TYR A 60 -13.02 -51.89 -33.34
C TYR A 60 -12.54 -50.52 -33.86
N CYS A 61 -12.47 -50.34 -35.19
CA CYS A 61 -12.17 -49.04 -35.80
C CYS A 61 -13.16 -47.94 -35.37
N ALA A 62 -14.43 -48.30 -35.19
CA ALA A 62 -15.47 -47.37 -34.70
C ALA A 62 -15.49 -47.20 -33.16
N HIS A 63 -14.53 -47.79 -32.43
CA HIS A 63 -14.41 -47.73 -30.96
C HIS A 63 -15.63 -48.23 -30.16
N ARG A 64 -16.53 -49.00 -30.79
CA ARG A 64 -17.70 -49.62 -30.15
C ARG A 64 -17.34 -50.90 -29.40
N LYS A 65 -16.25 -51.56 -29.80
CA LYS A 65 -15.65 -52.71 -29.10
C LYS A 65 -14.17 -52.46 -28.87
N VAL A 66 -13.64 -52.99 -27.77
CA VAL A 66 -12.21 -52.92 -27.42
C VAL A 66 -11.48 -54.11 -28.06
N MET A 67 -10.30 -53.83 -28.60
CA MET A 67 -9.30 -54.77 -29.06
C MET A 67 -7.97 -54.34 -28.46
N GLU A 68 -7.45 -55.17 -27.55
CA GLU A 68 -6.17 -54.98 -26.89
C GLU A 68 -5.04 -54.96 -27.94
N GLY A 69 -4.12 -54.01 -27.81
CA GLY A 69 -3.03 -53.77 -28.76
C GLY A 69 -3.42 -52.90 -29.97
N PHE A 70 -4.68 -52.45 -30.08
CA PHE A 70 -5.14 -51.62 -31.19
C PHE A 70 -5.85 -50.34 -30.75
N ASN A 71 -7.01 -50.46 -30.11
CA ASN A 71 -7.87 -49.32 -29.78
C ASN A 71 -8.16 -49.17 -28.27
N ASP A 72 -7.50 -49.97 -27.44
CA ASP A 72 -7.56 -49.86 -26.00
C ASP A 72 -6.80 -48.61 -25.48
N LEU A 73 -7.12 -48.21 -24.26
CA LEU A 73 -6.56 -47.01 -23.64
C LEU A 73 -5.05 -47.10 -23.44
N ASN A 74 -4.52 -48.27 -23.07
CA ASN A 74 -3.09 -48.45 -22.82
C ASN A 74 -2.27 -48.23 -24.08
N THR A 75 -2.71 -48.85 -25.19
CA THR A 75 -2.01 -48.75 -26.48
C THR A 75 -2.10 -47.35 -27.05
N ARG A 76 -3.29 -46.72 -27.03
CA ARG A 76 -3.51 -45.43 -27.70
C ARG A 76 -3.10 -44.23 -26.87
N PHE A 77 -3.12 -44.34 -25.55
CA PHE A 77 -2.83 -43.25 -24.61
C PHE A 77 -1.96 -43.76 -23.44
N PRO A 78 -0.72 -44.20 -23.69
CA PRO A 78 0.14 -44.82 -22.68
C PRO A 78 0.41 -43.88 -21.49
N GLU A 79 0.61 -42.59 -21.73
CA GLU A 79 0.80 -41.60 -20.65
C GLU A 79 -0.44 -41.46 -19.77
N LEU A 80 -1.64 -41.56 -20.35
CA LEU A 80 -2.88 -41.53 -19.58
C LEU A 80 -3.08 -42.83 -18.81
N ALA A 81 -2.71 -43.98 -19.38
CA ALA A 81 -2.77 -45.27 -18.69
C ALA A 81 -1.87 -45.33 -17.44
N LYS A 82 -0.76 -44.58 -17.41
CA LYS A 82 0.06 -44.40 -16.19
C LYS A 82 -0.69 -43.74 -15.04
N GLU A 83 -1.71 -42.93 -15.35
CA GLU A 83 -2.58 -42.31 -14.35
C GLU A 83 -3.76 -43.21 -13.91
N TRP A 84 -3.81 -44.46 -14.36
CA TRP A 84 -4.87 -45.40 -13.97
C TRP A 84 -4.72 -45.78 -12.49
N SER A 85 -5.77 -45.57 -11.69
CA SER A 85 -5.71 -45.93 -10.26
C SER A 85 -5.78 -47.46 -10.07
N PRO A 86 -5.00 -48.03 -9.14
CA PRO A 86 -5.15 -49.42 -8.68
C PRO A 86 -6.57 -49.76 -8.19
N ARG A 87 -7.36 -48.77 -7.75
CA ARG A 87 -8.74 -48.95 -7.27
C ARG A 87 -9.72 -49.43 -8.34
N ASN A 88 -9.33 -49.37 -9.62
CA ASN A 88 -10.15 -49.88 -10.70
C ASN A 88 -10.10 -51.40 -10.84
N HIS A 89 -9.21 -52.11 -10.13
CA HIS A 89 -9.11 -53.56 -10.19
C HIS A 89 -10.49 -54.23 -9.97
N PRO A 90 -10.91 -55.20 -10.81
CA PRO A 90 -10.12 -55.91 -11.82
C PRO A 90 -10.07 -55.26 -13.21
N LEU A 91 -10.67 -54.09 -13.43
CA LEU A 91 -10.69 -53.42 -14.72
C LEU A 91 -9.30 -52.85 -15.08
N LYS A 92 -8.78 -53.26 -16.24
CA LYS A 92 -7.48 -52.81 -16.77
C LYS A 92 -7.65 -51.76 -17.89
N PRO A 93 -6.67 -50.87 -18.10
CA PRO A 93 -6.65 -49.95 -19.24
C PRO A 93 -6.77 -50.64 -20.61
N THR A 94 -6.29 -51.89 -20.73
CA THR A 94 -6.38 -52.67 -21.97
C THR A 94 -7.80 -53.15 -22.31
N GLN A 95 -8.76 -52.98 -21.39
CA GLN A 95 -10.14 -53.46 -21.53
C GLN A 95 -11.16 -52.35 -21.82
N VAL A 96 -10.69 -51.12 -22.06
CA VAL A 96 -11.53 -49.95 -22.33
C VAL A 96 -10.97 -49.14 -23.49
N THR A 97 -11.84 -48.52 -24.29
CA THR A 97 -11.42 -47.52 -25.25
C THR A 97 -11.31 -46.16 -24.56
N ALA A 98 -10.51 -45.26 -25.12
CA ALA A 98 -10.40 -43.90 -24.62
C ALA A 98 -11.72 -43.09 -24.74
N PHE A 99 -12.68 -43.53 -25.55
CA PHE A 99 -13.88 -42.76 -25.87
C PHE A 99 -15.12 -43.19 -25.08
N THR A 100 -14.98 -44.20 -24.21
CA THR A 100 -16.10 -44.71 -23.42
C THR A 100 -16.52 -43.72 -22.33
N ASN A 101 -17.84 -43.62 -22.12
CA ASN A 101 -18.43 -42.83 -21.03
C ASN A 101 -18.51 -43.64 -19.72
N ARG A 102 -17.46 -44.40 -19.41
CA ARG A 102 -17.30 -45.11 -18.14
C ARG A 102 -16.50 -44.26 -17.16
N ARG A 103 -16.96 -44.15 -15.91
CA ARG A 103 -16.21 -43.48 -14.84
C ARG A 103 -15.24 -44.46 -14.19
N VAL A 104 -14.02 -44.00 -13.97
CA VAL A 104 -12.95 -44.75 -13.33
C VAL A 104 -12.16 -43.85 -12.39
N TRP A 105 -11.42 -44.44 -11.47
CA TRP A 105 -10.49 -43.75 -10.60
C TRP A 105 -9.19 -43.44 -11.35
N TRP A 106 -8.74 -42.21 -11.25
CA TRP A 106 -7.46 -41.75 -11.77
C TRP A 106 -6.57 -41.38 -10.60
N ARG A 107 -5.25 -41.52 -10.77
CA ARG A 107 -4.25 -41.16 -9.79
C ARG A 107 -3.14 -40.37 -10.48
N CYS A 108 -2.91 -39.13 -10.08
CA CYS A 108 -1.84 -38.32 -10.66
C CYS A 108 -0.50 -38.64 -9.99
N LYS A 109 0.59 -38.07 -10.53
CA LYS A 109 1.95 -38.20 -9.99
C LYS A 109 2.13 -37.77 -8.53
N HIS A 110 1.27 -36.87 -8.03
CA HIS A 110 1.26 -36.44 -6.62
C HIS A 110 0.44 -37.37 -5.72
N GLY A 111 -0.08 -38.47 -6.27
CA GLY A 111 -0.84 -39.46 -5.53
C GLY A 111 -2.33 -39.13 -5.34
N HIS A 112 -2.80 -37.95 -5.76
CA HIS A 112 -4.21 -37.59 -5.64
C HIS A 112 -5.08 -38.48 -6.51
N GLU A 113 -6.19 -38.95 -5.94
CA GLU A 113 -7.16 -39.78 -6.65
C GLU A 113 -8.47 -39.07 -6.92
N TRP A 114 -9.03 -39.21 -8.12
CA TRP A 114 -10.34 -38.66 -8.46
C TRP A 114 -11.13 -39.56 -9.41
N PHE A 115 -12.46 -39.48 -9.32
CA PHE A 115 -13.38 -40.35 -10.05
C PHE A 115 -14.09 -39.60 -11.18
N THR A 116 -13.72 -39.85 -12.43
CA THR A 116 -14.26 -39.16 -13.61
C THR A 116 -14.34 -40.07 -14.85
N LEU A 117 -15.03 -39.63 -15.89
CA LEU A 117 -15.19 -40.34 -17.16
C LEU A 117 -13.85 -40.50 -17.87
N ILE A 118 -13.67 -41.64 -18.56
CA ILE A 118 -12.51 -41.89 -19.41
C ILE A 118 -12.47 -40.86 -20.55
N SER A 119 -13.58 -40.67 -21.25
CA SER A 119 -13.71 -39.65 -22.31
C SER A 119 -13.30 -38.24 -21.84
N THR A 120 -13.76 -37.79 -20.67
CA THR A 120 -13.39 -36.45 -20.14
C THR A 120 -11.88 -36.32 -19.86
N ARG A 121 -11.17 -37.42 -19.61
CA ARG A 121 -9.72 -37.41 -19.41
C ARG A 121 -8.94 -37.51 -20.72
N SER A 122 -9.36 -38.38 -21.61
CA SER A 122 -8.66 -38.67 -22.87
C SER A 122 -8.94 -37.64 -23.97
N THR A 123 -10.17 -37.15 -24.11
CA THR A 123 -10.57 -36.25 -25.22
C THR A 123 -10.53 -34.79 -24.80
N LEU A 124 -10.99 -34.47 -23.60
CA LEU A 124 -10.99 -33.09 -23.09
C LEU A 124 -9.72 -32.72 -22.30
N GLY A 125 -8.84 -33.69 -22.02
CA GLY A 125 -7.59 -33.46 -21.30
C GLY A 125 -7.78 -32.88 -19.89
N SER A 126 -8.92 -33.17 -19.23
CA SER A 126 -9.22 -32.55 -17.93
C SER A 126 -8.12 -32.87 -16.90
N PRO A 127 -7.48 -31.89 -16.23
CA PRO A 127 -6.38 -32.16 -15.32
C PRO A 127 -6.85 -32.77 -13.98
N CYS A 128 -5.90 -33.22 -13.17
CA CYS A 128 -6.19 -33.59 -11.78
C CYS A 128 -6.88 -32.39 -11.09
N PRO A 129 -8.07 -32.57 -10.48
CA PRO A 129 -8.86 -31.46 -9.96
C PRO A 129 -8.20 -30.77 -8.76
N TYR A 130 -7.33 -31.48 -8.04
CA TYR A 130 -6.58 -30.93 -6.90
C TYR A 130 -5.35 -30.15 -7.37
N CYS A 131 -4.52 -30.73 -8.25
CA CYS A 131 -3.35 -30.03 -8.81
C CYS A 131 -3.73 -28.78 -9.60
N SER A 132 -4.88 -28.80 -10.28
CA SER A 132 -5.41 -27.63 -11.02
C SER A 132 -6.14 -26.62 -10.14
N GLY A 133 -6.26 -26.85 -8.83
CA GLY A 133 -6.97 -25.95 -7.91
C GLY A 133 -8.50 -25.90 -8.11
N ARG A 134 -9.08 -26.79 -8.91
CA ARG A 134 -10.55 -26.87 -9.09
C ARG A 134 -11.22 -27.38 -7.81
N LYS A 135 -10.67 -28.43 -7.20
CA LYS A 135 -11.08 -28.96 -5.89
C LYS A 135 -10.04 -28.63 -4.82
N LEU A 136 -10.52 -28.32 -3.63
CA LEU A 136 -9.70 -28.16 -2.44
C LEU A 136 -9.27 -29.53 -1.90
N LEU A 137 -8.04 -29.63 -1.45
CA LEU A 137 -7.48 -30.74 -0.69
C LEU A 137 -6.63 -30.15 0.46
N PRO A 138 -7.12 -30.24 1.71
CA PRO A 138 -6.36 -29.82 2.88
C PRO A 138 -5.01 -30.53 2.96
N GLY A 139 -3.97 -29.80 3.35
CA GLY A 139 -2.58 -30.25 3.38
C GLY A 139 -1.88 -30.20 2.02
N PHE A 140 -2.53 -29.72 0.96
CA PHE A 140 -1.92 -29.65 -0.38
C PHE A 140 -2.12 -28.30 -1.07
N ASN A 141 -3.37 -27.90 -1.32
CA ASN A 141 -3.67 -26.67 -2.09
C ASN A 141 -4.58 -25.68 -1.34
N ASP A 142 -4.73 -25.88 -0.04
CA ASP A 142 -5.39 -24.94 0.85
C ASP A 142 -4.49 -23.74 1.19
N LEU A 143 -5.08 -22.67 1.72
CA LEU A 143 -4.37 -21.44 2.03
C LEU A 143 -3.35 -21.63 3.17
N ALA A 144 -3.67 -22.41 4.21
CA ALA A 144 -2.73 -22.67 5.32
C ALA A 144 -1.43 -23.30 4.82
N THR A 145 -1.54 -24.31 3.95
CA THR A 145 -0.41 -25.03 3.38
C THR A 145 0.38 -24.16 2.38
N ARG A 146 -0.33 -23.41 1.53
CA ARG A 146 0.29 -22.66 0.42
C ARG A 146 0.82 -21.29 0.82
N ARG A 147 0.21 -20.67 1.83
CA ARG A 147 0.47 -19.29 2.30
C ARG A 147 0.45 -19.21 3.83
N PRO A 148 1.36 -19.92 4.54
CA PRO A 148 1.38 -19.94 6.00
C PRO A 148 1.52 -18.55 6.62
N GLU A 149 2.19 -17.61 5.95
CA GLU A 149 2.29 -16.21 6.35
C GLU A 149 0.94 -15.48 6.36
N LEU A 150 0.07 -15.75 5.37
CA LEU A 150 -1.28 -15.16 5.34
C LEU A 150 -2.22 -15.89 6.30
N ALA A 151 -2.05 -17.19 6.51
CA ALA A 151 -2.81 -17.93 7.52
C ALA A 151 -2.63 -17.36 8.93
N LYS A 152 -1.45 -16.80 9.25
CA LYS A 152 -1.22 -16.08 10.52
C LYS A 152 -2.01 -14.78 10.66
N GLU A 153 -2.43 -14.18 9.54
CA GLU A 153 -3.30 -13.01 9.52
C GLU A 153 -4.79 -13.37 9.51
N TRP A 154 -5.14 -14.66 9.61
CA TRP A 154 -6.53 -15.07 9.70
C TRP A 154 -7.13 -14.59 11.02
N SER A 155 -8.29 -13.93 10.97
CA SER A 155 -8.94 -13.45 12.18
C SER A 155 -9.76 -14.56 12.85
N GLU A 156 -9.75 -14.53 14.19
CA GLU A 156 -10.66 -15.29 15.06
C GLU A 156 -12.14 -14.97 14.78
N GLN A 157 -12.46 -13.82 14.17
CA GLN A 157 -13.83 -13.47 13.77
C GLN A 157 -14.43 -14.37 12.69
N ASN A 158 -13.63 -15.22 12.05
CA ASN A 158 -14.12 -16.22 11.11
C ASN A 158 -14.73 -17.45 11.81
N GLY A 159 -14.63 -17.56 13.14
CA GLY A 159 -15.14 -18.70 13.91
C GLY A 159 -14.49 -20.00 13.45
N ASP A 160 -15.32 -21.02 13.18
CA ASP A 160 -14.87 -22.35 12.75
C ASP A 160 -14.37 -22.41 11.29
N PHE A 161 -14.47 -21.31 10.55
CA PHE A 161 -14.00 -21.25 9.17
C PHE A 161 -12.49 -20.97 9.15
N THR A 162 -11.70 -22.00 8.86
CA THR A 162 -10.24 -21.99 8.98
C THR A 162 -9.54 -21.84 7.62
N PRO A 163 -8.26 -21.40 7.59
CA PRO A 163 -7.52 -21.20 6.33
C PRO A 163 -7.32 -22.48 5.51
N ASP A 164 -7.34 -23.66 6.13
CA ASP A 164 -7.25 -24.97 5.43
C ASP A 164 -8.54 -25.36 4.69
N GLN A 165 -9.64 -24.62 4.91
CA GLN A 165 -10.92 -24.82 4.24
C GLN A 165 -11.11 -23.94 2.99
N VAL A 166 -10.09 -23.16 2.62
CA VAL A 166 -10.14 -22.28 1.44
C VAL A 166 -8.92 -22.45 0.53
N LYS A 167 -9.12 -22.16 -0.76
CA LYS A 167 -8.05 -22.08 -1.76
C LYS A 167 -7.51 -20.66 -1.84
N GLU A 168 -6.27 -20.49 -2.28
CA GLU A 168 -5.64 -19.15 -2.43
C GLU A 168 -6.39 -18.22 -3.42
N HIS A 169 -7.15 -18.77 -4.36
CA HIS A 169 -7.95 -18.01 -5.33
C HIS A 169 -9.44 -17.90 -4.95
N ALA A 170 -9.81 -18.22 -3.71
CA ALA A 170 -11.18 -18.14 -3.24
C ALA A 170 -11.70 -16.69 -3.26
N LYS A 171 -12.97 -16.52 -3.64
CA LYS A 171 -13.65 -15.20 -3.66
C LYS A 171 -14.35 -14.87 -2.35
N ASP A 172 -14.41 -15.85 -1.44
CA ASP A 172 -14.98 -15.75 -0.11
C ASP A 172 -14.36 -14.58 0.65
N LYS A 173 -15.23 -13.73 1.21
CA LYS A 173 -14.83 -12.59 2.04
C LYS A 173 -14.69 -13.05 3.48
N VAL A 174 -13.47 -13.02 3.99
CA VAL A 174 -13.12 -13.42 5.36
C VAL A 174 -12.54 -12.23 6.11
N TRP A 175 -12.55 -12.32 7.42
CA TRP A 175 -11.89 -11.35 8.29
C TRP A 175 -10.39 -11.62 8.36
N TRP A 176 -9.61 -10.59 8.10
CA TRP A 176 -8.16 -10.56 8.25
C TRP A 176 -7.81 -9.75 9.49
N LYS A 177 -6.70 -10.06 10.15
CA LYS A 177 -6.13 -9.34 11.29
C LYS A 177 -4.70 -8.93 10.94
N CYS A 178 -4.45 -7.63 10.93
CA CYS A 178 -3.16 -7.09 10.50
C CYS A 178 -2.12 -7.43 11.56
N SER A 179 -1.04 -8.10 11.17
CA SER A 179 0.09 -8.40 12.06
C SER A 179 0.79 -7.14 12.57
N ALA A 180 0.80 -6.05 11.79
CA ALA A 180 1.49 -4.81 12.13
C ALA A 180 0.69 -3.88 13.06
N CYS A 181 -0.62 -3.75 12.85
CA CYS A 181 -1.44 -2.78 13.60
C CYS A 181 -2.63 -3.39 14.36
N GLY A 182 -2.87 -4.70 14.23
CA GLY A 182 -4.00 -5.39 14.86
C GLY A 182 -5.37 -5.10 14.25
N TYR A 183 -5.47 -4.15 13.30
CA TYR A 183 -6.73 -3.81 12.66
C TYR A 183 -7.33 -5.02 11.94
N GLN A 184 -8.63 -5.20 12.08
CA GLN A 184 -9.36 -6.30 11.46
C GLN A 184 -10.29 -5.81 10.36
N TRP A 185 -10.28 -6.48 9.20
CA TRP A 185 -11.08 -6.06 8.04
C TRP A 185 -11.56 -7.24 7.19
N LYS A 186 -12.68 -7.06 6.49
CA LYS A 186 -13.18 -8.05 5.53
C LYS A 186 -12.56 -7.82 4.15
N ALA A 187 -11.98 -8.87 3.57
CA ALA A 187 -11.51 -8.88 2.19
C ALA A 187 -11.60 -10.31 1.61
N SER A 188 -11.67 -10.43 0.28
CA SER A 188 -11.64 -11.74 -0.36
C SER A 188 -10.24 -12.37 -0.25
N VAL A 189 -10.19 -13.71 -0.15
CA VAL A 189 -8.92 -14.45 -0.08
C VAL A 189 -8.02 -14.11 -1.26
N ILE A 190 -8.56 -14.14 -2.48
CA ILE A 190 -7.81 -13.80 -3.69
C ILE A 190 -7.22 -12.38 -3.63
N SER A 191 -7.97 -11.38 -3.15
CA SER A 191 -7.48 -10.00 -3.03
C SER A 191 -6.30 -9.90 -2.06
N ARG A 192 -6.38 -10.59 -0.92
CA ARG A 192 -5.28 -10.62 0.06
C ARG A 192 -4.05 -11.32 -0.53
N VAL A 193 -4.22 -12.44 -1.22
CA VAL A 193 -3.14 -13.20 -1.87
C VAL A 193 -2.46 -12.39 -2.97
N THR A 194 -3.21 -11.60 -3.74
CA THR A 194 -2.65 -10.74 -4.80
C THR A 194 -2.03 -9.43 -4.30
N GLY A 195 -1.81 -9.28 -2.99
CA GLY A 195 -1.11 -8.13 -2.41
C GLY A 195 -2.00 -7.06 -1.79
N GLY A 196 -3.30 -7.34 -1.56
CA GLY A 196 -4.19 -6.44 -0.84
C GLY A 196 -3.65 -6.11 0.56
N GLN A 197 -3.44 -4.83 0.83
CA GLN A 197 -2.84 -4.34 2.09
C GLN A 197 -3.91 -4.04 3.14
N CYS A 198 -3.49 -3.95 4.41
CA CYS A 198 -4.38 -3.50 5.48
C CYS A 198 -4.82 -2.05 5.22
N PRO A 199 -6.14 -1.77 5.09
CA PRO A 199 -6.62 -0.44 4.72
C PRO A 199 -6.31 0.62 5.79
N ALA A 200 -6.25 0.23 7.07
CA ALA A 200 -5.84 1.13 8.14
C ALA A 200 -4.36 1.54 8.02
N CYS A 201 -3.48 0.61 7.65
CA CYS A 201 -2.05 0.90 7.42
C CYS A 201 -1.81 1.75 6.17
N VAL A 202 -2.60 1.54 5.10
CA VAL A 202 -2.57 2.40 3.91
C VAL A 202 -2.99 3.82 4.28
N LYS A 203 -4.17 3.97 4.89
CA LYS A 203 -4.68 5.26 5.33
C LYS A 203 -3.73 5.98 6.29
N ARG A 204 -3.06 5.26 7.21
CA ARG A 204 -2.10 5.88 8.14
C ARG A 204 -0.86 6.41 7.41
N ARG A 205 -0.37 5.72 6.38
CA ARG A 205 0.77 6.17 5.57
C ARG A 205 0.42 7.39 4.73
N GLU A 206 -0.73 7.37 4.06
CA GLU A 206 -1.23 8.50 3.26
C GLU A 206 -1.46 9.76 4.11
N ASN A 207 -1.89 9.61 5.36
CA ASN A 207 -2.09 10.72 6.29
C ASN A 207 -0.85 10.98 7.17
N SER A 208 0.32 10.45 6.82
CA SER A 208 1.52 10.65 7.64
C SER A 208 2.11 12.04 7.43
N LEU A 209 2.80 12.55 8.45
CA LEU A 209 3.46 13.85 8.44
C LEU A 209 4.49 13.93 7.31
N ALA A 210 5.16 12.81 7.02
CA ALA A 210 6.10 12.72 5.90
C ALA A 210 5.44 13.02 4.55
N GLU A 211 4.20 12.57 4.38
CA GLU A 211 3.44 12.74 3.14
C GLU A 211 2.76 14.11 3.07
N THR A 212 2.17 14.58 4.19
CA THR A 212 1.38 15.82 4.20
C THR A 212 2.20 17.10 4.38
N ASP A 213 3.37 17.02 5.02
CA ASP A 213 4.22 18.16 5.37
C ASP A 213 5.70 17.79 5.20
N PRO A 214 6.14 17.46 3.97
CA PRO A 214 7.50 16.98 3.70
C PRO A 214 8.60 17.96 4.14
N GLU A 215 8.33 19.27 4.13
CA GLU A 215 9.25 20.31 4.59
C GLU A 215 9.53 20.23 6.11
N LEU A 216 8.61 19.65 6.89
CA LEU A 216 8.80 19.44 8.32
C LEU A 216 9.69 18.23 8.60
N THR A 217 9.83 17.29 7.66
CA THR A 217 10.75 16.15 7.82
C THR A 217 12.20 16.60 7.91
N ALA A 218 12.58 17.65 7.17
CA ALA A 218 13.91 18.27 7.25
C ALA A 218 14.19 18.92 8.63
N GLN A 219 13.14 19.20 9.40
CA GLN A 219 13.23 19.76 10.74
C GLN A 219 13.10 18.69 11.84
N TRP A 220 13.06 17.40 11.48
CA TRP A 220 12.98 16.30 12.44
C TRP A 220 14.37 15.97 13.02
N ASP A 221 14.52 15.96 14.35
CA ASP A 221 15.79 15.60 14.98
C ASP A 221 15.91 14.07 15.09
N GLU A 222 16.41 13.41 14.04
CA GLU A 222 16.53 11.95 13.96
C GLU A 222 17.30 11.36 15.15
N LYS A 223 18.39 12.02 15.55
CA LYS A 223 19.25 11.54 16.65
C LYS A 223 18.50 11.51 17.97
N LYS A 224 17.73 12.56 18.28
CA LYS A 224 16.96 12.62 19.55
C LYS A 224 15.64 11.87 19.50
N ASN A 225 15.04 11.68 18.32
CA ASN A 225 13.79 10.94 18.16
C ASN A 225 14.00 9.41 18.07
N GLY A 226 15.22 8.94 17.85
CA GLY A 226 15.58 7.53 17.92
C GLY A 226 14.83 6.70 16.86
N VAL A 227 13.87 5.88 17.30
CA VAL A 227 13.09 5.00 16.41
C VAL A 227 11.86 5.69 15.79
N LEU A 228 11.44 6.84 16.31
CA LEU A 228 10.26 7.53 15.81
C LEU A 228 10.50 8.08 14.41
N ARG A 229 9.56 7.88 13.50
CA ARG A 229 9.63 8.36 12.11
C ARG A 229 8.46 9.27 11.77
N PRO A 230 8.65 10.32 10.93
CA PRO A 230 7.55 11.16 10.46
C PRO A 230 6.44 10.38 9.73
N THR A 231 6.75 9.23 9.16
CA THR A 231 5.79 8.33 8.47
C THR A 231 4.78 7.67 9.41
N GLU A 232 4.97 7.74 10.74
CA GLU A 232 4.13 7.05 11.73
C GLU A 232 3.04 7.94 12.33
N PHE A 233 3.17 9.25 12.19
CA PHE A 233 2.32 10.24 12.84
C PHE A 233 1.59 11.06 11.80
N SER A 234 0.34 11.44 12.05
CA SER A 234 -0.34 12.44 11.23
C SER A 234 0.05 13.86 11.62
N ARG A 235 -0.17 14.82 10.72
CA ARG A 235 0.00 16.26 11.00
C ARG A 235 -0.79 16.76 12.20
N GLU A 236 -1.90 16.09 12.54
CA GLU A 236 -2.74 16.43 13.68
C GLU A 236 -2.28 15.82 15.01
N SER A 237 -1.22 15.01 15.00
CA SER A 237 -0.76 14.32 16.20
C SER A 237 -0.33 15.30 17.30
N THR A 238 -0.81 15.08 18.52
CA THR A 238 -0.35 15.82 19.71
C THR A 238 0.96 15.26 20.28
N ARG A 239 1.53 14.22 19.65
CA ARG A 239 2.81 13.62 20.07
C ARG A 239 3.90 14.68 20.06
N LYS A 240 4.62 14.77 21.19
CA LYS A 240 5.80 15.62 21.32
C LYS A 240 7.04 14.91 20.80
N VAL A 241 7.71 15.53 19.84
CA VAL A 241 8.94 15.04 19.19
C VAL A 241 10.01 16.13 19.25
N TRP A 242 11.25 15.74 19.00
CA TRP A 242 12.36 16.66 18.89
C TRP A 242 12.43 17.24 17.48
N TRP A 243 12.47 18.56 17.43
CA TRP A 243 12.64 19.35 16.21
C TRP A 243 14.04 19.95 16.21
N LYS A 244 14.62 20.09 15.03
CA LYS A 244 15.85 20.84 14.78
C LYS A 244 15.58 21.84 13.66
N GLY A 245 15.50 23.12 14.01
CA GLY A 245 15.18 24.18 13.06
C GLY A 245 16.40 24.63 12.26
N PRO A 246 16.20 25.40 11.17
CA PRO A 246 17.30 26.00 10.40
C PRO A 246 18.13 26.99 11.23
N CYS A 247 17.54 27.55 12.29
CA CYS A 247 18.22 28.37 13.30
C CYS A 247 19.20 27.60 14.22
N GLY A 248 19.47 26.33 13.95
CA GLY A 248 20.37 25.47 14.74
C GLY A 248 19.80 24.97 16.06
N HIS A 249 18.75 25.59 16.60
CA HIS A 249 18.11 25.14 17.84
C HIS A 249 17.47 23.75 17.70
N SER A 250 17.58 22.96 18.77
CA SER A 250 16.87 21.68 18.92
C SER A 250 15.95 21.76 20.15
N TRP A 251 14.66 21.52 19.96
CA TRP A 251 13.65 21.66 21.01
C TRP A 251 12.57 20.58 20.90
N ARG A 252 11.82 20.35 21.98
CA ARG A 252 10.77 19.33 22.04
C ARG A 252 9.38 19.98 22.00
N ASP A 253 8.58 19.67 20.99
CA ASP A 253 7.22 20.20 20.87
C ASP A 253 6.27 19.26 20.09
N GLY A 254 4.96 19.53 20.16
CA GLY A 254 3.91 18.73 19.51
C GLY A 254 3.89 18.87 17.99
N ILE A 255 3.61 17.78 17.27
CA ILE A 255 3.49 17.79 15.80
C ILE A 255 2.38 18.73 15.32
N PHE A 256 1.19 18.67 15.93
CA PHE A 256 0.06 19.57 15.64
C PHE A 256 0.45 21.05 15.67
N ARG A 257 1.25 21.47 16.66
CA ARG A 257 1.65 22.88 16.78
C ARG A 257 2.54 23.36 15.64
N ARG A 258 3.28 22.42 15.03
CA ARG A 258 4.20 22.71 13.93
C ARG A 258 3.47 22.64 12.59
N ALA A 259 2.75 21.55 12.36
CA ALA A 259 2.11 21.27 11.08
C ALA A 259 0.77 21.99 10.90
N VAL A 260 0.01 22.24 11.96
CA VAL A 260 -1.32 22.87 11.88
C VAL A 260 -1.29 24.31 12.40
N GLU A 261 -0.69 24.57 13.56
CA GLU A 261 -0.61 25.93 14.11
C GLU A 261 0.55 26.76 13.53
N HIS A 262 1.40 26.16 12.68
CA HIS A 262 2.57 26.80 12.06
C HIS A 262 3.52 27.49 13.06
N ARG A 263 3.64 26.99 14.30
CA ARG A 263 4.54 27.58 15.29
C ARG A 263 6.00 27.37 14.93
N GLY A 264 6.79 28.43 15.06
CA GLY A 264 8.22 28.43 14.84
C GLY A 264 9.03 27.77 15.96
N CYS A 265 10.34 27.97 15.94
CA CYS A 265 11.23 27.57 17.03
C CYS A 265 10.88 28.35 18.30
N ILE A 266 10.67 27.65 19.42
CA ILE A 266 10.29 28.28 20.70
C ILE A 266 11.37 29.24 21.24
N HIS A 267 12.64 28.95 20.97
CA HIS A 267 13.76 29.80 21.39
C HIS A 267 13.80 31.09 20.57
N CYS A 268 13.66 30.99 19.24
CA CYS A 268 13.59 32.17 18.38
C CYS A 268 12.38 33.05 18.70
N GLU A 269 11.25 32.42 19.05
CA GLU A 269 10.04 33.13 19.47
C GLU A 269 10.28 33.89 20.79
N GLN A 270 10.88 33.25 21.79
CA GLN A 270 11.22 33.91 23.06
C GLN A 270 12.18 35.09 22.85
N GLU A 271 13.27 34.87 22.11
CA GLU A 271 14.26 35.92 21.81
C GLU A 271 13.64 37.10 21.06
N PHE A 272 12.70 36.85 20.14
CA PHE A 272 11.98 37.91 19.46
C PHE A 272 11.22 38.80 20.44
N TRP A 273 10.48 38.21 21.38
CA TRP A 273 9.70 38.98 22.36
C TRP A 273 10.57 39.78 23.31
N GLU A 274 11.74 39.26 23.69
CA GLU A 274 12.72 39.99 24.51
C GLU A 274 13.31 41.19 23.76
N LEU A 275 13.53 41.06 22.44
CA LEU A 275 14.10 42.12 21.59
C LEU A 275 13.06 43.09 21.02
N LEU A 276 11.77 42.74 21.07
CA LEU A 276 10.70 43.50 20.44
C LEU A 276 10.78 45.01 20.72
N PRO A 277 10.96 45.49 21.96
CA PRO A 277 10.93 46.93 22.23
C PRO A 277 12.01 47.70 21.46
N GLN A 278 13.22 47.13 21.39
CA GLN A 278 14.33 47.72 20.66
C GLN A 278 14.12 47.65 19.15
N LEU A 279 13.57 46.54 18.65
CA LEU A 279 13.28 46.37 17.23
C LEU A 279 12.20 47.33 16.76
N MET A 280 11.19 47.61 17.58
CA MET A 280 10.13 48.57 17.27
C MET A 280 10.65 50.01 17.20
N ILE A 281 11.52 50.41 18.14
CA ILE A 281 12.17 51.73 18.09
C ILE A 281 13.00 51.87 16.81
N LEU A 282 13.80 50.85 16.47
CA LEU A 282 14.59 50.82 15.23
C LEU A 282 13.70 50.90 13.99
N TYR A 283 12.58 50.18 13.98
CA TYR A 283 11.64 50.17 12.86
C TYR A 283 11.03 51.56 12.65
N TYR A 284 10.49 52.18 13.69
CA TYR A 284 9.87 53.50 13.60
C TYR A 284 10.88 54.62 13.28
N ALA A 285 12.05 54.61 13.90
CA ALA A 285 13.12 55.54 13.57
C ALA A 285 13.61 55.35 12.12
N GLY A 286 13.80 54.10 11.69
CA GLY A 286 14.27 53.74 10.37
C GLY A 286 13.33 54.17 9.24
N GLN A 287 12.00 54.10 9.45
CA GLN A 287 11.01 54.63 8.50
C GLN A 287 11.16 56.13 8.22
N ARG A 288 11.85 56.86 9.11
CA ARG A 288 12.09 58.30 9.01
C ARG A 288 13.57 58.63 8.74
N GLY A 289 14.41 57.61 8.48
CA GLY A 289 15.84 57.79 8.26
C GLY A 289 16.63 58.22 9.51
N LEU A 290 16.06 58.06 10.71
CA LEU A 290 16.68 58.46 11.97
C LEU A 290 17.61 57.37 12.50
N LYS A 291 18.73 57.77 13.12
CA LYS A 291 19.69 56.82 13.70
C LYS A 291 19.40 56.58 15.18
N VAL A 292 19.35 55.30 15.56
CA VAL A 292 19.20 54.90 16.96
C VAL A 292 20.55 54.45 17.49
N GLN A 293 21.03 55.11 18.54
CA GLN A 293 22.21 54.72 19.29
C GLN A 293 21.81 53.81 20.47
N ARG A 294 22.60 52.77 20.72
CA ARG A 294 22.46 51.85 21.86
C ARG A 294 23.63 52.04 22.80
N GLY A 295 23.39 52.08 24.11
CA GLY A 295 24.47 52.29 25.09
C GLY A 295 25.12 53.67 24.93
N ALA A 296 24.31 54.71 24.65
CA ALA A 296 24.77 56.07 24.39
C ALA A 296 25.21 56.79 25.68
N SER A 297 26.23 56.27 26.35
CA SER A 297 26.79 56.86 27.57
C SER A 297 27.40 58.24 27.34
N GLU A 298 27.83 58.56 26.12
CA GLU A 298 28.33 59.89 25.76
C GLU A 298 27.29 61.00 25.90
N ALA A 299 25.99 60.68 25.79
CA ALA A 299 24.92 61.68 25.83
C ALA A 299 24.68 62.25 27.23
N ILE A 300 24.72 61.41 28.27
CA ILE A 300 24.39 61.79 29.65
C ILE A 300 25.37 61.26 30.71
N GLY A 301 26.48 60.63 30.30
CA GLY A 301 27.42 59.93 31.18
C GLY A 301 26.93 58.56 31.69
N MET A 302 25.79 58.06 31.20
CA MET A 302 25.18 56.78 31.58
C MET A 302 24.52 56.11 30.37
N ASP A 303 24.52 54.78 30.33
CA ASP A 303 23.92 54.03 29.22
C ASP A 303 22.40 54.24 29.12
N LEU A 304 21.96 54.65 27.94
CA LEU A 304 20.56 54.69 27.53
C LEU A 304 20.21 53.44 26.72
N ASP A 305 19.02 52.86 26.93
CA ASP A 305 18.61 51.63 26.24
C ASP A 305 18.40 51.86 24.73
N ALA A 306 17.84 53.00 24.36
CA ALA A 306 17.79 53.49 22.99
C ALA A 306 17.74 55.02 22.99
N TYR A 307 18.60 55.66 22.20
CA TYR A 307 18.67 57.11 22.07
C TYR A 307 18.63 57.52 20.60
N ILE A 308 17.83 58.52 20.27
CA ILE A 308 17.69 59.10 18.93
C ILE A 308 18.16 60.57 19.04
N PRO A 309 19.45 60.84 18.76
CA PRO A 309 20.04 62.16 18.94
C PRO A 309 19.29 63.26 18.18
N GLU A 310 18.88 62.98 16.96
CA GLU A 310 18.20 63.95 16.08
C GLU A 310 16.85 64.41 16.62
N LEU A 311 16.24 63.63 17.52
CA LEU A 311 14.98 63.97 18.18
C LEU A 311 15.18 64.39 19.64
N GLY A 312 16.39 64.28 20.19
CA GLY A 312 16.60 64.37 21.63
C GLY A 312 15.72 63.38 22.41
N LEU A 313 15.47 62.18 21.87
CA LEU A 313 14.54 61.21 22.46
C LEU A 313 15.27 59.97 22.96
N ALA A 314 15.12 59.67 24.24
CA ALA A 314 15.62 58.45 24.86
C ALA A 314 14.49 57.55 25.36
N PHE A 315 14.69 56.24 25.27
CA PHE A 315 13.84 55.22 25.87
C PHE A 315 14.61 54.47 26.94
N LEU A 316 13.93 54.20 28.07
CA LEU A 316 14.46 53.39 29.17
C LEU A 316 13.51 52.23 29.46
N PHE A 317 14.07 51.02 29.57
CA PHE A 317 13.37 49.77 29.87
C PHE A 317 13.89 49.18 31.19
N PRO A 318 13.31 49.55 32.34
CA PRO A 318 13.78 49.10 33.64
C PRO A 318 13.72 47.58 33.76
N ARG A 319 14.89 46.93 33.93
CA ARG A 319 14.99 45.48 34.11
C ARG A 319 14.93 45.15 35.60
N GLY A 320 13.71 45.07 36.15
CA GLY A 320 13.45 44.65 37.53
C GLY A 320 13.05 45.78 38.48
N HIS A 321 12.83 45.43 39.75
CA HIS A 321 12.16 46.30 40.73
C HIS A 321 13.01 46.65 41.96
N SER A 322 14.31 46.33 41.96
CA SER A 322 15.18 46.62 43.10
C SER A 322 15.29 48.13 43.36
N GLN A 323 15.54 48.52 44.61
CA GLN A 323 15.73 49.93 44.98
C GLN A 323 16.88 50.57 44.19
N ARG A 324 17.95 49.81 43.91
CA ARG A 324 19.08 50.24 43.07
C ARG A 324 18.62 50.57 41.65
N MET A 325 17.86 49.68 41.01
CA MET A 325 17.36 49.88 39.64
C MET A 325 16.40 51.07 39.55
N ARG A 326 15.53 51.26 40.55
CA ARG A 326 14.64 52.43 40.61
C ARG A 326 15.44 53.73 40.70
N ARG A 327 16.47 53.77 41.55
CA ARG A 327 17.39 54.92 41.65
C ARG A 327 18.12 55.19 40.34
N GLU A 328 18.60 54.14 39.67
CA GLU A 328 19.27 54.28 38.37
C GLU A 328 18.37 54.94 37.33
N VAL A 329 17.11 54.50 37.21
CA VAL A 329 16.12 55.09 36.29
C VAL A 329 15.86 56.56 36.64
N MET A 330 15.73 56.90 37.94
CA MET A 330 15.56 58.28 38.38
C MET A 330 16.75 59.16 38.00
N VAL A 331 17.98 58.68 38.21
CA VAL A 331 19.21 59.41 37.87
C VAL A 331 19.29 59.62 36.35
N LYS A 332 19.09 58.57 35.54
CA LYS A 332 19.07 58.70 34.08
C LYS A 332 18.02 59.71 33.60
N THR A 333 16.81 59.66 34.17
CA THR A 333 15.73 60.59 33.80
C THR A 333 16.10 62.04 34.13
N TYR A 334 16.70 62.28 35.30
CA TYR A 334 17.17 63.61 35.70
C TYR A 334 18.29 64.13 34.78
N LEU A 335 19.26 63.27 34.44
CA LEU A 335 20.36 63.65 33.55
C LEU A 335 19.87 63.94 32.13
N CYS A 336 18.94 63.14 31.60
CA CYS A 336 18.27 63.43 30.33
C CYS A 336 17.63 64.81 30.34
N GLN A 337 16.86 65.14 31.40
CA GLN A 337 16.20 66.44 31.52
C GLN A 337 17.20 67.61 31.52
N ARG A 338 18.36 67.45 32.18
CA ARG A 338 19.44 68.46 32.18
C ARG A 338 20.08 68.68 30.81
N GLN A 339 20.06 67.66 29.95
CA GLN A 339 20.60 67.70 28.58
C GLN A 339 19.49 67.94 27.53
N GLU A 340 18.30 68.38 27.97
CA GLU A 340 17.14 68.63 27.09
C GLU A 340 16.70 67.39 26.29
N ILE A 341 17.03 66.19 26.79
CA ILE A 341 16.62 64.91 26.22
C ILE A 341 15.28 64.49 26.85
N ILE A 342 14.26 64.30 26.01
CA ILE A 342 12.98 63.71 26.42
C ILE A 342 13.20 62.22 26.69
N CYS A 343 12.95 61.80 27.93
CA CYS A 343 13.14 60.42 28.34
C CYS A 343 11.79 59.72 28.55
N GLN A 344 11.51 58.68 27.76
CA GLN A 344 10.36 57.81 27.90
C GLN A 344 10.73 56.54 28.66
N VAL A 345 10.34 56.47 29.93
CA VAL A 345 10.47 55.25 30.75
C VAL A 345 9.28 54.33 30.46
N ILE A 346 9.55 53.07 30.14
CA ILE A 346 8.54 52.06 29.83
C ILE A 346 8.72 50.88 30.80
N PRO A 347 7.82 50.68 31.77
CA PRO A 347 7.91 49.55 32.70
C PRO A 347 7.69 48.21 31.96
N PRO A 348 7.94 47.07 32.61
CA PRO A 348 7.57 45.76 32.06
C PRO A 348 6.05 45.70 31.82
N LEU A 349 5.66 45.61 30.55
CA LEU A 349 4.27 45.56 30.08
C LEU A 349 4.10 44.39 29.10
N ASN A 350 2.86 44.08 28.72
CA ASN A 350 2.64 43.14 27.62
C ASN A 350 3.14 43.75 26.28
N PRO A 351 3.35 42.93 25.22
CA PRO A 351 3.94 43.41 23.97
C PRO A 351 3.19 44.58 23.32
N LEU A 352 1.85 44.54 23.28
CA LEU A 352 1.04 45.59 22.65
C LEU A 352 1.12 46.91 23.43
N GLU A 353 1.04 46.84 24.75
CA GLU A 353 1.18 48.01 25.63
C GLU A 353 2.58 48.62 25.56
N THR A 354 3.61 47.77 25.43
CA THR A 354 4.99 48.20 25.26
C THR A 354 5.14 48.99 23.96
N CYS A 355 4.63 48.47 22.84
CA CYS A 355 4.63 49.19 21.56
C CYS A 355 3.81 50.49 21.60
N ALA A 356 2.67 50.50 22.29
CA ALA A 356 1.87 51.70 22.48
C ALA A 356 2.62 52.76 23.30
N ALA A 357 3.37 52.34 24.33
CA ALA A 357 4.23 53.23 25.12
C ALA A 357 5.39 53.79 24.29
N ILE A 358 5.97 52.99 23.39
CA ILE A 358 6.98 53.45 22.43
C ILE A 358 6.40 54.55 21.54
N ARG A 359 5.22 54.33 20.95
CA ARG A 359 4.53 55.33 20.12
C ARG A 359 4.27 56.62 20.90
N ARG A 360 3.80 56.53 22.16
CA ARG A 360 3.64 57.71 23.02
C ARG A 360 4.96 58.47 23.25
N GLY A 361 6.08 57.76 23.35
CA GLY A 361 7.41 58.37 23.41
C GLY A 361 7.74 59.20 22.18
N PHE A 362 7.50 58.66 20.99
CA PHE A 362 7.65 59.41 19.72
C PHE A 362 6.69 60.60 19.62
N SER A 363 5.44 60.46 20.08
CA SER A 363 4.48 61.58 20.08
C SER A 363 4.93 62.77 20.95
N LYS A 364 5.72 62.53 22.01
CA LYS A 364 6.26 63.62 22.87
C LYS A 364 7.23 64.54 22.13
N VAL A 365 7.85 64.07 21.05
CA VAL A 365 8.71 64.85 20.15
C VAL A 365 7.98 65.19 18.84
N HIS A 366 6.65 65.27 18.88
CA HIS A 366 5.78 65.58 17.74
C HIS A 366 5.90 64.61 16.54
N LEU A 367 6.43 63.41 16.76
CA LEU A 367 6.50 62.35 15.75
C LEU A 367 5.33 61.38 15.96
N PHE A 368 4.25 61.60 15.22
CA PHE A 368 3.06 60.76 15.30
C PHE A 368 3.15 59.56 14.36
N ILE A 369 3.07 58.37 14.95
CA ILE A 369 2.98 57.08 14.24
C ILE A 369 1.51 56.71 14.22
N HIS A 370 0.95 56.42 13.04
CA HIS A 370 -0.48 56.13 12.85
C HIS A 370 -0.77 54.69 12.41
N THR A 371 0.25 53.88 12.13
CA THR A 371 0.14 52.47 11.73
C THR A 371 -0.50 51.61 12.82
N ASP A 372 -1.05 50.46 12.45
CA ASP A 372 -1.54 49.48 13.43
C ASP A 372 -0.37 48.77 14.12
N ILE A 373 -0.45 48.65 15.45
CA ILE A 373 0.64 48.07 16.25
C ILE A 373 0.82 46.58 15.92
N SER A 374 -0.27 45.85 15.69
CA SER A 374 -0.21 44.41 15.42
C SER A 374 0.42 44.15 14.05
N GLU A 375 0.07 44.96 13.06
CA GLU A 375 0.70 44.95 11.73
C GLU A 375 2.20 45.27 11.82
N ASP A 376 2.58 46.31 12.57
CA ASP A 376 3.99 46.67 12.78
C ASP A 376 4.79 45.54 13.43
N ILE A 377 4.23 44.91 14.47
CA ILE A 377 4.84 43.74 15.12
C ILE A 377 5.03 42.61 14.10
N ALA A 378 4.02 42.34 13.26
CA ALA A 378 4.12 41.31 12.23
C ALA A 378 5.23 41.59 11.21
N VAL A 379 5.35 42.85 10.74
CA VAL A 379 6.43 43.28 9.84
C VAL A 379 7.80 43.10 10.48
N VAL A 380 7.95 43.55 11.72
CA VAL A 380 9.21 43.43 12.48
C VAL A 380 9.56 41.97 12.74
N LYS A 381 8.58 41.12 13.06
CA LYS A 381 8.75 39.67 13.26
C LYS A 381 9.23 38.96 11.99
N LEU A 382 8.63 39.28 10.85
CA LEU A 382 9.05 38.73 9.55
C LEU A 382 10.48 39.16 9.19
N ALA A 383 10.84 40.41 9.45
CA ALA A 383 12.20 40.90 9.23
C ALA A 383 13.22 40.22 10.15
N TYR A 384 12.88 40.03 11.43
CA TYR A 384 13.69 39.32 12.41
C TYR A 384 13.95 37.86 11.98
N GLN A 385 12.91 37.13 11.60
CA GLN A 385 13.02 35.74 11.14
C GLN A 385 13.88 35.61 9.88
N ARG A 386 13.70 36.49 8.89
CA ARG A 386 14.52 36.48 7.66
C ARG A 386 16.00 36.68 7.95
N ARG A 387 16.35 37.68 8.77
CA ARG A 387 17.75 37.96 9.13
C ARG A 387 18.41 36.81 9.87
N ARG A 388 17.65 36.12 10.72
CA ARG A 388 18.18 34.99 11.49
C ARG A 388 18.46 33.78 10.60
N ASN A 389 17.53 33.46 9.70
CA ASN A 389 17.72 32.36 8.76
C ASN A 389 18.91 32.60 7.80
N THR A 390 19.20 33.85 7.41
CA THR A 390 20.35 34.18 6.56
C THR A 390 21.68 34.24 7.32
N ALA A 391 21.70 34.74 8.56
CA ALA A 391 22.91 34.81 9.38
C ALA A 391 23.51 33.42 9.67
N ASP A 392 22.67 32.42 9.91
CA ASP A 392 23.13 31.05 10.19
C ASP A 392 23.57 30.30 8.92
N SER A 393 22.96 30.63 7.76
CA SER A 393 23.41 30.11 6.45
C SER A 393 24.85 30.53 6.13
N GLN A 394 25.26 31.73 6.56
CA GLN A 394 26.62 32.25 6.38
C GLN A 394 27.62 31.69 7.42
N GLN A 395 27.17 31.28 8.61
CA GLN A 395 28.04 30.62 9.60
C GLN A 395 28.34 29.16 9.25
N HIS A 396 27.43 28.43 8.60
CA HIS A 396 27.69 27.06 8.13
C HIS A 396 28.68 27.01 6.94
N GLN A 397 28.70 28.01 6.06
CA GLN A 397 29.69 28.11 4.98
C GLN A 397 31.10 28.47 5.45
N LYS A 398 31.27 29.01 6.66
CA LYS A 398 32.61 29.30 7.25
C LYS A 398 33.17 28.17 8.11
N LYS A 399 32.42 27.08 8.30
CA LYS A 399 32.83 25.89 9.09
C LYS A 399 32.85 24.60 8.25
N SER A 400 32.62 24.72 6.95
CA SER A 400 32.86 23.68 5.94
C SER A 400 34.09 24.07 5.15
#